data_AF-A0A955WVE8-F1
#
_entry.id   AF-A0A955WVE8-F1
#
_cell.length_a   1.000
_cell.length_b   1.000
_cell.length_c   1.000
_cell.angle_alpha   90.00
_cell.angle_beta   90.00
_cell.angle_gamma   90.00
#
_symmetry.space_group_name_H-M   'P 1'
#
loop_
_entity.id
_entity.type
_entity.pdbx_description
1 polymer ?
#
loop_
_entity_poly.entity_id
_entity_poly.type
_entity_poly.pdbx_seq_one_letter_code
_entity_poly.pdbx_strand_id
1 'polypeptide(L)'
;MITIQKTASEWLAEAEVELAQANEAWRGGNAGKGRVGSRRAAGMALKAWLEAGARPVGQGQVYGTSFMHHLRAVADDGELPVAIREAGWRLAARPAPEGGFQVPLPQGLTPMQDAQAIMTWCQSLLAH
;
A
#
# COMPACT_ATOMS: atom_id res chain seq x y z
N MET A 1 22.62 6.02 -20.37
CA MET A 1 22.12 6.25 -18.99
C MET A 1 21.53 4.93 -18.54
N ILE A 2 22.23 4.16 -17.70
CA ILE A 2 21.68 2.91 -17.17
C ILE A 2 20.78 3.31 -16.01
N THR A 3 19.47 3.24 -16.20
CA THR A 3 18.53 3.41 -15.11
C THR A 3 18.61 2.15 -14.26
N ILE A 4 19.23 2.21 -13.09
CA ILE A 4 19.16 1.11 -12.12
C ILE A 4 17.71 1.05 -11.65
N GLN A 5 16.95 0.06 -12.12
CA GLN A 5 15.63 -0.24 -11.59
C GLN A 5 15.80 -1.02 -10.30
N LYS A 6 15.00 -0.68 -9.28
CA LYS A 6 15.00 -1.40 -8.01
C LYS A 6 14.41 -2.79 -8.22
N THR A 7 15.01 -3.77 -7.56
CA THR A 7 14.47 -5.11 -7.43
C THR A 7 13.23 -5.12 -6.53
N ALA A 8 12.44 -6.19 -6.61
CA ALA A 8 11.27 -6.36 -5.74
C ALA A 8 11.65 -6.38 -4.25
N SER A 9 12.79 -6.98 -3.89
CA SER A 9 13.30 -7.00 -2.52
C SER A 9 13.70 -5.61 -2.02
N GLU A 10 14.32 -4.78 -2.87
CA GLU A 10 14.66 -3.39 -2.52
C GLU A 10 13.41 -2.54 -2.30
N TRP A 11 12.37 -2.72 -3.12
CA TRP A 11 11.08 -2.04 -2.89
C TRP A 11 10.41 -2.47 -1.58
N LEU A 12 10.45 -3.76 -1.25
CA LEU A 12 9.90 -4.27 0.02
C LEU A 12 10.67 -3.76 1.23
N ALA A 13 12.00 -3.73 1.16
CA ALA A 13 12.83 -3.18 2.24
C ALA A 13 12.52 -1.70 2.50
N GLU A 14 12.33 -0.91 1.45
CA GLU A 14 11.92 0.49 1.60
C GLU A 14 10.49 0.65 2.13
N ALA A 15 9.58 -0.25 1.75
CA ALA A 15 8.23 -0.28 2.29
C ALA A 15 8.24 -0.50 3.81
N GLU A 16 9.11 -1.39 4.31
CA GLU A 16 9.28 -1.63 5.75
C GLU A 16 9.79 -0.39 6.49
N VAL A 17 10.75 0.33 5.91
CA VAL A 17 11.26 1.59 6.48
C VAL A 17 10.15 2.65 6.53
N GLU A 18 9.39 2.84 5.46
CA GLU A 18 8.26 3.78 5.43
C GLU A 18 7.18 3.40 6.45
N LEU A 19 6.88 2.10 6.63
CA LEU A 19 5.92 1.64 7.61
C LEU A 19 6.40 1.87 9.05
N ALA A 20 7.69 1.67 9.32
CA ALA A 20 8.29 1.95 10.63
C ALA A 20 8.18 3.45 10.97
N GLN A 21 8.53 4.33 10.02
CA GLN A 21 8.41 5.78 10.18
C GLN A 21 6.96 6.24 10.32
N ALA A 22 6.02 5.59 9.62
CA ALA A 22 4.59 5.85 9.75
C ALA A 22 4.09 5.52 11.16
N ASN A 23 4.50 4.38 11.71
CA ASN A 23 4.17 3.96 13.07
C ASN A 23 4.72 4.94 14.12
N GLU A 24 5.98 5.35 13.98
CA GLU A 24 6.59 6.34 14.88
C GLU A 24 5.82 7.67 14.84
N ALA A 25 5.55 8.19 13.64
CA ALA A 25 4.83 9.44 13.47
C ALA A 25 3.41 9.37 14.06
N TRP A 26 2.72 8.25 13.87
CA TRP A 26 1.39 8.04 14.44
C TRP A 26 1.40 8.04 15.97
N ARG A 27 2.36 7.31 16.58
CA ARG A 27 2.54 7.28 18.04
C ARG A 27 2.93 8.64 18.61
N GLY A 28 3.68 9.44 17.85
CA GLY A 28 4.00 10.83 18.17
C GLY A 28 2.86 11.84 17.97
N GLY A 29 1.63 11.38 17.67
CA GLY A 29 0.47 12.24 17.46
C GLY A 29 0.39 12.89 16.07
N ASN A 30 1.33 12.60 15.17
CA ASN A 30 1.31 13.08 13.79
C ASN A 30 0.56 12.11 12.88
N ALA A 31 -0.76 12.06 13.05
CA ALA A 31 -1.64 11.18 12.29
C ALA A 31 -1.55 11.42 10.77
N GLY A 32 -1.34 12.67 10.35
CA GLY A 32 -1.15 13.02 8.92
C GLY A 32 0.06 12.33 8.31
N LYS A 33 1.22 12.43 8.97
CA LYS A 33 2.45 11.76 8.52
C LYS A 33 2.33 10.24 8.59
N GLY A 34 1.67 9.68 9.62
CA GLY A 34 1.38 8.25 9.70
C GLY A 34 0.55 7.74 8.52
N ARG A 35 -0.48 8.49 8.09
CA ARG A 35 -1.27 8.17 6.89
C ARG A 35 -0.46 8.18 5.61
N VAL A 36 0.34 9.22 5.41
CA VAL A 36 1.18 9.36 4.20
C VAL A 36 2.20 8.24 4.11
N GLY A 37 2.90 7.93 5.21
CA GLY A 37 3.86 6.82 5.25
C GLY A 37 3.21 5.46 5.00
N SER A 38 2.02 5.22 5.56
CA SER A 38 1.27 3.97 5.31
C SER A 38 0.91 3.79 3.83
N ARG A 39 0.46 4.85 3.15
CA ARG A 39 0.17 4.81 1.70
C ARG A 39 1.43 4.55 0.87
N ARG A 40 2.56 5.13 1.27
CA ARG A 40 3.85 4.90 0.59
C ARG A 40 4.32 3.47 0.75
N ALA A 41 4.30 2.95 1.97
CA ALA A 41 4.68 1.57 2.27
C ALA A 41 3.87 0.57 1.44
N ALA A 42 2.54 0.68 1.47
CA ALA A 42 1.66 -0.16 0.67
C ALA A 42 1.92 0.00 -0.85
N GLY A 43 2.10 1.24 -1.32
CA GLY A 43 2.37 1.52 -2.73
C GLY A 43 3.71 0.97 -3.22
N MET A 44 4.75 0.97 -2.38
CA MET A 44 6.06 0.38 -2.64
C MET A 44 5.97 -1.15 -2.70
N ALA A 45 5.25 -1.78 -1.78
CA ALA A 45 5.03 -3.22 -1.83
C ALA A 45 4.23 -3.67 -3.07
N LEU A 46 3.19 -2.91 -3.44
CA LEU A 46 2.47 -3.16 -4.70
C LEU A 46 3.38 -2.96 -5.91
N LYS A 47 4.29 -1.98 -5.86
CA LYS A 47 5.27 -1.78 -6.93
C LYS A 47 6.23 -2.97 -7.04
N ALA A 48 6.69 -3.52 -5.92
CA ALA A 48 7.50 -4.74 -5.89
C ALA A 48 6.79 -5.91 -6.59
N TRP A 49 5.52 -6.14 -6.22
CA TRP A 49 4.69 -7.19 -6.81
C TRP A 49 4.47 -7.00 -8.32
N LEU A 50 4.19 -5.77 -8.76
CA LEU A 50 4.00 -5.45 -10.18
C LEU A 50 5.28 -5.60 -11.00
N GLU A 51 6.41 -5.11 -10.51
CA GLU A 51 7.70 -5.16 -11.22
C GLU A 51 8.30 -6.57 -11.25
N ALA A 52 7.98 -7.42 -10.29
CA ALA A 52 8.37 -8.83 -10.30
C ALA A 52 7.63 -9.66 -11.37
N GLY A 53 6.66 -9.08 -12.09
CA GLY A 53 5.83 -9.82 -13.05
C GLY A 53 4.93 -10.87 -12.38
N ALA A 54 4.77 -10.80 -11.05
CA ALA A 54 3.93 -11.70 -10.26
C ALA A 54 2.42 -11.42 -10.42
N ARG A 55 2.05 -10.51 -11.33
CA ARG A 55 0.68 -10.32 -11.76
C ARG A 55 0.41 -11.20 -12.99
N PRO A 56 -0.66 -12.01 -12.99
CA PRO A 56 -1.08 -12.71 -14.19
C PRO A 56 -1.31 -11.74 -15.35
N VAL A 57 -0.57 -11.94 -16.45
CA VAL A 57 -0.77 -11.19 -17.69
C VAL A 57 -2.11 -11.64 -18.29
N GLY A 58 -3.15 -10.81 -18.21
CA GLY A 58 -4.43 -11.09 -18.88
C GLY A 58 -5.69 -10.39 -18.37
N GLN A 59 -5.68 -9.78 -17.18
CA GLN A 59 -6.94 -9.38 -16.52
C GLN A 59 -7.05 -7.86 -16.33
N GLY A 60 -7.49 -7.16 -17.38
CA GLY A 60 -8.24 -5.88 -17.40
C GLY A 60 -7.80 -4.65 -16.58
N GLN A 61 -7.36 -4.79 -15.33
CA GLN A 61 -7.10 -3.69 -14.42
C GLN A 61 -5.78 -2.99 -14.76
N VAL A 62 -5.80 -1.66 -14.89
CA VAL A 62 -4.58 -0.88 -15.19
C VAL A 62 -4.04 -0.29 -13.91
N TYR A 63 -2.84 -0.71 -13.52
CA TYR A 63 -2.11 -0.10 -12.42
C TYR A 63 -1.35 1.10 -12.98
N GLY A 64 -1.66 2.29 -12.47
CA GLY A 64 -1.01 3.52 -12.93
C GLY A 64 0.42 3.68 -12.40
N THR A 65 1.01 4.85 -12.58
CA THR A 65 2.45 5.09 -12.26
C THR A 65 2.72 5.57 -10.83
N SER A 66 1.68 5.79 -10.02
CA SER A 66 1.82 6.33 -8.66
C SER A 66 1.29 5.36 -7.61
N PHE A 67 1.81 5.46 -6.39
CA PHE A 67 1.34 4.65 -5.25
C PHE A 67 -0.17 4.80 -5.01
N MET A 68 -0.72 6.00 -5.18
CA MET A 68 -2.17 6.21 -5.08
C MET A 68 -2.94 5.55 -6.23
N HIS A 69 -2.37 5.47 -7.43
CA HIS A 69 -2.97 4.70 -8.53
C HIS A 69 -2.94 3.21 -8.24
N HIS A 70 -1.86 2.68 -7.66
CA HIS A 70 -1.81 1.27 -7.25
C HIS A 70 -2.88 0.96 -6.21
N LEU A 71 -3.04 1.80 -5.18
CA LEU A 71 -4.04 1.59 -4.12
C LEU A 71 -5.48 1.63 -4.65
N ARG A 72 -5.79 2.55 -5.58
CA ARG A 72 -7.10 2.60 -6.23
C ARG A 72 -7.33 1.38 -7.12
N ALA A 73 -6.32 0.98 -7.89
CA ALA A 73 -6.41 -0.21 -8.72
C ALA A 73 -6.68 -1.46 -7.87
N VAL A 74 -5.98 -1.64 -6.74
CA VAL A 74 -6.24 -2.73 -5.78
C VAL A 74 -7.66 -2.70 -5.22
N ALA A 75 -8.18 -1.51 -4.89
CA ALA A 75 -9.53 -1.37 -4.36
C ALA A 75 -10.61 -1.89 -5.33
N ASP A 76 -10.38 -1.70 -6.63
CA ASP A 76 -11.32 -2.04 -7.71
C ASP A 76 -11.05 -3.45 -8.30
N ASP A 77 -9.94 -4.09 -7.95
CA ASP A 77 -9.49 -5.36 -8.54
C ASP A 77 -10.23 -6.55 -7.92
N GLY A 78 -11.37 -6.93 -8.51
CA GLY A 78 -12.26 -7.98 -8.01
C GLY A 78 -11.66 -9.38 -7.87
N GLU A 79 -10.46 -9.60 -8.41
CA GLU A 79 -9.74 -10.88 -8.33
C GLU A 79 -8.86 -10.97 -7.09
N LEU A 80 -8.57 -9.84 -6.44
CA LEU A 80 -7.80 -9.81 -5.20
C LEU A 80 -8.67 -10.21 -4.00
N PRO A 81 -8.06 -10.75 -2.93
CA PRO A 81 -8.80 -11.05 -1.70
C PRO A 81 -9.51 -9.82 -1.14
N VAL A 82 -10.75 -10.00 -0.66
CA VAL A 82 -11.61 -8.90 -0.14
C VAL A 82 -10.84 -8.00 0.84
N ALA A 83 -10.10 -8.60 1.78
CA ALA A 83 -9.33 -7.86 2.78
C ALA A 83 -8.28 -6.91 2.18
N ILE A 84 -7.65 -7.30 1.07
CA ILE A 84 -6.63 -6.49 0.37
C ILE A 84 -7.28 -5.35 -0.39
N ARG A 85 -8.43 -5.62 -1.05
CA ARG A 85 -9.21 -4.59 -1.73
C ARG A 85 -9.71 -3.53 -0.76
N GLU A 86 -10.26 -3.96 0.37
CA GLU A 86 -10.74 -3.04 1.40
C GLU A 86 -9.61 -2.21 2.02
N ALA A 87 -8.44 -2.82 2.27
CA ALA A 87 -7.26 -2.09 2.72
C ALA A 87 -6.81 -1.03 1.70
N GLY A 88 -6.81 -1.38 0.41
CA GLY A 88 -6.53 -0.46 -0.69
C GLY A 88 -7.53 0.69 -0.73
N TRP A 89 -8.83 0.40 -0.60
CA TRP A 89 -9.90 1.39 -0.57
C TRP A 89 -9.75 2.37 0.59
N ARG A 90 -9.50 1.87 1.82
CA ARG A 90 -9.30 2.69 3.01
C ARG A 90 -8.07 3.59 2.88
N LEU A 91 -6.95 3.05 2.40
CA LEU A 91 -5.73 3.83 2.20
C LEU A 91 -5.87 4.87 1.07
N ALA A 92 -6.63 4.56 0.01
CA ALA A 92 -6.88 5.47 -1.10
C ALA A 92 -7.86 6.60 -0.78
N ALA A 93 -8.65 6.46 0.29
CA ALA A 93 -9.65 7.45 0.67
C ALA A 93 -9.02 8.82 0.98
N ARG A 94 -9.77 9.89 0.67
CA ARG A 94 -9.34 11.25 0.95
C ARG A 94 -9.20 11.48 2.45
N PRO A 95 -8.25 12.33 2.89
CA PRO A 95 -8.22 12.80 4.27
C PRO A 95 -9.54 13.50 4.63
N ALA A 96 -10.07 13.24 5.82
CA ALA A 96 -11.19 13.99 6.37
C ALA A 96 -10.71 15.35 6.92
N PRO A 97 -11.53 16.42 6.87
CA PRO A 97 -11.20 17.74 7.41
C PRO A 97 -10.70 17.72 8.87
N GLU A 98 -11.27 16.83 9.69
CA GLU A 98 -10.99 16.64 11.11
C GLU A 98 -9.72 15.80 11.40
N GLY A 99 -8.95 15.44 10.37
CA GLY A 99 -7.68 14.74 10.56
C GLY A 99 -7.76 13.21 10.57
N GLY A 100 -8.74 12.63 9.87
CA GLY A 100 -8.91 11.18 9.62
C GLY A 100 -8.94 10.82 8.13
N PHE A 101 -9.64 9.74 7.76
CA PHE A 101 -10.05 9.45 6.37
C PHE A 101 -11.55 9.74 6.24
N GLN A 102 -12.01 10.10 5.03
CA GLN A 102 -13.45 10.25 4.74
C GLN A 102 -14.23 8.94 4.86
N VAL A 103 -13.53 7.81 4.97
CA VAL A 103 -14.13 6.50 5.24
C VAL A 103 -13.89 6.15 6.71
N PRO A 104 -14.92 5.67 7.43
CA PRO A 104 -14.71 5.19 8.79
C PRO A 104 -13.79 3.98 8.75
N LEU A 105 -12.70 4.03 9.52
CA LEU A 105 -11.92 2.84 9.82
C LEU A 105 -12.73 2.01 10.84
N PRO A 106 -12.79 0.68 10.71
CA PRO A 106 -13.26 -0.19 11.78
C PRO A 106 -12.58 0.17 13.10
N GLN A 107 -13.28 0.02 14.22
CA GLN A 107 -12.76 0.43 15.53
C GLN A 107 -11.43 -0.28 15.81
N GLY A 108 -10.40 0.50 16.15
CA GLY A 108 -9.06 -0.01 16.43
C GLY A 108 -8.20 -0.32 15.20
N LEU A 109 -8.72 -0.17 13.98
CA LEU A 109 -7.94 -0.31 12.76
C LEU A 109 -7.20 1.00 12.45
N THR A 110 -5.93 0.86 12.11
CA THR A 110 -5.03 1.96 11.75
C THR A 110 -4.57 1.86 10.30
N PRO A 111 -4.14 2.96 9.67
CA PRO A 111 -3.61 2.93 8.31
C PRO A 111 -2.38 2.04 8.17
N MET A 112 -1.59 1.93 9.23
CA MET A 112 -0.41 1.05 9.26
C MET A 112 -0.81 -0.42 9.22
N GLN A 113 -1.95 -0.80 9.80
CA GLN A 113 -2.46 -2.18 9.72
C GLN A 113 -2.95 -2.52 8.31
N ASP A 114 -3.63 -1.59 7.62
CA ASP A 114 -4.00 -1.79 6.21
C ASP A 114 -2.75 -1.90 5.33
N ALA A 115 -1.74 -1.06 5.56
CA ALA A 115 -0.48 -1.11 4.82
C ALA A 115 0.26 -2.43 5.07
N GLN A 116 0.34 -2.88 6.32
CA GLN A 116 0.94 -4.14 6.69
C GLN A 116 0.24 -5.33 6.01
N ALA A 117 -1.10 -5.34 5.95
CA ALA A 117 -1.85 -6.40 5.29
C ALA A 117 -1.50 -6.50 3.79
N ILE A 118 -1.42 -5.37 3.09
CA ILE A 118 -1.00 -5.33 1.68
C ILE A 118 0.45 -5.79 1.54
N MET A 119 1.36 -5.30 2.39
CA MET A 119 2.78 -5.67 2.36
C MET A 119 2.98 -7.18 2.55
N THR A 120 2.38 -7.77 3.58
CA THR A 120 2.47 -9.21 3.86
C THR A 120 1.88 -10.04 2.73
N TRP A 121 0.79 -9.58 2.12
CA TRP A 121 0.22 -10.23 0.95
C TRP A 121 1.18 -10.20 -0.25
N CYS A 122 1.75 -9.03 -0.59
CA CYS A 122 2.76 -8.93 -1.66
C CYS A 122 3.99 -9.80 -1.37
N GLN A 123 4.48 -9.82 -0.14
CA GLN A 123 5.60 -10.67 0.28
C GLN A 123 5.29 -12.15 0.06
N SER A 124 4.07 -12.60 0.41
CA SER A 124 3.66 -14.00 0.23
C SER A 124 3.65 -14.44 -1.24
N LEU A 125 3.38 -13.51 -2.16
CA LEU A 125 3.37 -13.79 -3.60
C LEU A 125 4.77 -13.80 -4.21
N LEU A 126 5.73 -13.15 -3.56
CA LEU A 126 7.11 -13.01 -4.03
C LEU A 126 8.06 -14.04 -3.41
N ALA A 127 7.59 -14.86 -2.48
CA ALA A 127 8.37 -15.89 -1.81
C ALA A 127 8.48 -17.21 -2.62
N HIS A 128 8.07 -17.21 -3.89
CA HIS A 128 8.06 -18.35 -4.81
C HIS A 128 8.89 -18.05 -6.06
#